data_AF-A0ABD0MZK4-F1
#
_entry.id   AF-A0ABD0MZK4-F1
#
_cell.length_a   1.000
_cell.length_b   1.000
_cell.length_c   1.000
_cell.angle_alpha   90.00
_cell.angle_beta   90.00
_cell.angle_gamma   90.00
#
_symmetry.space_group_name_H-M   'P 1'
#
loop_
_entity.id
_entity.type
_entity.pdbx_description
1 polymer ?
#
loop_
_entity_poly.entity_id
_entity_poly.type
_entity_poly.pdbx_seq_one_letter_code
_entity_poly.pdbx_strand_id
1 'polypeptide(L)'
;MGVAIYRALDWGLDDSEERELSPQLEQLIEVMVGGQDSSETKHCGSNAAKDEGYGGQDEDEEEEDEGTGHGFHTVHQVMGLCARRLANPALAPEHYQAVCRALFLETLELQTFLSRIRDAKEVRNQLYS
;
A
#
# COMPACT_ATOMS: atom_id res chain seq x y z
N MET A 1 0.92 -7.29 3.57
CA MET A 1 1.82 -6.53 2.66
C MET A 1 1.77 -5.03 2.96
N GLY A 2 0.58 -4.43 3.17
CA GLY A 2 0.45 -3.00 3.48
C GLY A 2 1.33 -2.53 4.64
N VAL A 3 1.34 -3.26 5.76
CA VAL A 3 2.18 -2.95 6.93
C VAL A 3 3.67 -2.84 6.58
N ALA A 4 4.18 -3.72 5.70
CA ALA A 4 5.59 -3.69 5.31
C ALA A 4 5.92 -2.47 4.43
N ILE A 5 4.98 -2.08 3.56
CA ILE A 5 5.12 -0.87 2.73
C ILE A 5 5.11 0.37 3.62
N TYR A 6 4.17 0.46 4.56
CA TYR A 6 4.09 1.58 5.50
C TYR A 6 5.39 1.73 6.31
N ARG A 7 5.89 0.63 6.91
CA ARG A 7 7.17 0.64 7.63
C ARG A 7 8.36 1.04 6.77
N ALA A 8 8.35 0.69 5.48
CA ALA A 8 9.42 1.09 4.57
C ALA A 8 9.37 2.59 4.26
N LEU A 9 8.18 3.19 4.19
CA LEU A 9 7.99 4.64 3.99
C LEU A 9 8.36 5.46 5.23
N ASP A 10 8.13 4.88 6.40
CA ASP A 10 8.40 5.50 7.71
C ASP A 10 9.86 5.30 8.19
N TRP A 11 10.67 4.59 7.39
CA TRP A 11 12.03 4.26 7.78
C TRP A 11 12.89 5.51 7.97
N GLY A 12 13.46 5.66 9.17
CA GLY A 12 14.36 6.75 9.53
C GLY A 12 13.69 7.94 10.19
N LEU A 13 12.39 7.90 10.44
CA LEU A 13 11.67 8.86 11.30
C LEU A 13 11.74 8.45 12.77
N ASP A 14 11.51 9.42 13.65
CA ASP A 14 11.35 9.20 15.10
C ASP A 14 9.94 8.72 15.44
N ASP A 15 9.75 8.04 16.57
CA ASP A 15 8.45 7.52 17.01
C ASP A 15 7.38 8.62 17.24
N SER A 16 7.80 9.89 17.37
CA SER A 16 6.90 11.04 17.51
C SER A 16 6.54 11.73 16.19
N GLU A 17 7.16 11.32 15.07
CA GLU A 17 6.93 11.89 13.74
C GLU A 17 6.22 10.86 12.85
N GLU A 18 5.33 11.34 11.98
CA GLU A 18 4.67 10.49 10.98
C GLU A 18 4.92 11.04 9.59
N ARG A 19 5.11 10.14 8.62
CA ARG A 19 5.26 10.54 7.22
C ARG A 19 3.93 11.04 6.64
N GLU A 20 3.88 12.29 6.20
CA GLU A 20 2.75 12.81 5.41
C GLU A 20 2.69 12.11 4.04
N LEU A 21 1.59 11.38 3.79
CA LEU A 21 1.31 10.70 2.53
C LEU A 21 0.26 11.47 1.72
N SER A 22 0.23 11.26 0.41
CA SER A 22 -0.90 11.77 -0.37
C SER A 22 -2.16 10.96 -0.06
N PRO A 23 -3.37 11.58 -0.07
CA PRO A 23 -4.60 10.90 0.32
C PRO A 23 -4.84 9.57 -0.43
N GLN A 24 -4.49 9.55 -1.72
CA GLN A 24 -4.61 8.36 -2.57
C GLN A 24 -3.68 7.21 -2.15
N LEU A 25 -2.52 7.51 -1.60
CA LEU A 25 -1.57 6.49 -1.12
C LEU A 25 -1.94 6.02 0.28
N GLU A 26 -2.39 6.92 1.14
CA GLU A 26 -2.90 6.61 2.48
C GLU A 26 -4.08 5.64 2.39
N GLN A 27 -5.10 5.97 1.59
CA GLN A 27 -6.27 5.10 1.36
C GLN A 27 -5.87 3.72 0.82
N LEU A 28 -4.89 3.66 -0.11
CA LEU A 28 -4.40 2.38 -0.63
C LEU A 28 -3.74 1.54 0.47
N ILE A 29 -2.92 2.15 1.32
CA ILE A 29 -2.25 1.44 2.41
C ILE A 29 -3.26 0.97 3.45
N GLU A 30 -4.24 1.81 3.80
CA GLU A 30 -5.34 1.45 4.71
C GLU A 30 -6.10 0.22 4.20
N VAL A 31 -6.48 0.23 2.91
CA VAL A 31 -7.09 -0.92 2.21
C VAL A 31 -6.20 -2.17 2.28
N MET A 32 -4.88 -2.01 2.10
CA MET A 32 -3.92 -3.13 2.17
C MET A 32 -3.63 -3.65 3.58
N VAL A 33 -3.98 -2.89 4.62
CA VAL A 33 -3.81 -3.25 6.04
C VAL A 33 -5.11 -3.81 6.61
N GLY A 34 -6.26 -3.21 6.32
CA GLY A 34 -7.59 -3.57 6.87
C GLY A 34 -8.10 -4.97 6.48
N GLY A 35 -7.53 -5.60 5.46
CA GLY A 35 -7.86 -6.98 5.08
C GLY A 35 -7.32 -8.08 6.00
N GLN A 36 -6.62 -7.74 7.08
CA GLN A 36 -5.90 -8.71 7.93
C GLN A 36 -6.63 -9.06 9.25
N ASP A 37 -7.62 -8.28 9.69
CA ASP A 37 -8.26 -8.39 11.01
C ASP A 37 -9.63 -9.11 11.00
N SER A 38 -9.83 -10.10 10.13
CA SER A 38 -11.08 -10.89 10.08
C SER A 38 -10.87 -12.40 10.27
N SER A 39 -9.81 -12.82 10.95
CA SER A 39 -9.60 -14.24 11.30
C SER A 39 -10.07 -14.63 12.70
N GLU A 40 -10.73 -13.75 13.46
CA GLU A 40 -11.32 -14.10 14.75
C GLU A 40 -12.84 -13.83 14.79
N THR A 41 -13.59 -14.93 14.72
CA THR A 41 -14.89 -15.15 15.37
C THR A 41 -15.90 -13.99 15.41
N LYS A 42 -16.90 -14.03 14.53
CA LYS A 42 -18.29 -13.71 14.91
C LYS A 42 -19.30 -14.48 14.07
N HIS A 43 -19.63 -15.67 14.57
CA HIS A 43 -20.99 -16.17 14.46
C HIS A 43 -21.91 -15.13 15.12
N CYS A 44 -22.71 -14.41 14.33
CA CYS A 44 -23.89 -13.73 14.84
C CYS A 44 -25.08 -14.23 14.04
N GLY A 45 -25.64 -15.36 14.50
CA GLY A 45 -27.05 -15.59 14.33
C GLY A 45 -27.80 -14.49 15.08
N SER A 46 -28.68 -13.79 14.40
CA SER A 46 -29.75 -13.01 15.03
C SER A 46 -30.96 -13.09 14.12
N ASN A 47 -31.88 -13.95 14.52
CA ASN A 47 -33.24 -13.98 14.01
C ASN A 47 -33.93 -12.65 14.35
N ALA A 48 -34.54 -11.99 13.37
CA ALA A 48 -35.70 -11.15 13.60
C ALA A 48 -36.52 -11.05 12.31
N ALA A 49 -37.61 -11.81 12.26
CA ALA A 49 -38.69 -11.64 11.30
C ALA A 49 -39.36 -10.26 11.49
N LYS A 50 -39.67 -9.59 10.37
CA LYS A 50 -40.67 -8.52 10.17
C LYS A 50 -40.58 -8.14 8.68
N ASP A 51 -41.34 -8.76 7.78
CA ASP A 51 -42.78 -8.57 7.50
C ASP A 51 -43.13 -7.15 7.01
N GLU A 52 -43.17 -7.06 5.68
CA GLU A 52 -43.86 -6.16 4.73
C GLU A 52 -44.55 -4.88 5.23
N GLY A 53 -44.14 -3.74 4.65
CA GLY A 53 -44.84 -2.46 4.72
C GLY A 53 -44.54 -1.59 3.50
N TYR A 54 -45.45 -1.64 2.53
CA TYR A 54 -45.52 -0.88 1.27
C TYR A 54 -45.57 0.66 1.46
N GLY A 55 -44.80 1.39 0.66
CA GLY A 55 -44.94 2.84 0.53
C GLY A 55 -44.03 3.49 -0.52
N GLY A 56 -44.61 3.80 -1.69
CA GLY A 56 -44.28 4.99 -2.50
C GLY A 56 -43.04 4.94 -3.39
N GLN A 57 -43.30 4.90 -4.70
CA GLN A 57 -42.36 5.13 -5.80
C GLN A 57 -42.29 6.64 -6.10
N ASP A 58 -41.10 7.13 -6.52
CA ASP A 58 -40.76 8.30 -7.37
C ASP A 58 -39.30 8.72 -7.03
N GLU A 59 -38.29 8.14 -7.69
CA GLU A 59 -37.51 8.68 -8.84
C GLU A 59 -36.58 9.87 -8.51
N ASP A 60 -35.29 9.61 -8.26
CA ASP A 60 -34.16 10.04 -9.11
C ASP A 60 -32.80 9.58 -8.54
N GLU A 61 -32.02 8.97 -9.44
CA GLU A 61 -30.63 8.48 -9.38
C GLU A 61 -29.69 9.71 -9.36
N GLU A 62 -28.50 9.80 -8.74
CA GLU A 62 -27.42 8.87 -8.39
C GLU A 62 -26.73 9.46 -7.14
N GLU A 63 -26.72 8.73 -6.02
CA GLU A 63 -25.65 8.87 -5.03
C GLU A 63 -24.80 7.61 -5.23
N GLU A 64 -23.60 7.77 -5.80
CA GLU A 64 -22.61 6.70 -5.82
C GLU A 64 -22.33 6.33 -4.35
N ASP A 65 -22.99 5.27 -3.90
CA ASP A 65 -22.71 4.58 -2.64
C ASP A 65 -21.22 4.20 -2.66
N GLU A 66 -20.37 5.01 -2.03
CA GLU A 66 -19.07 4.60 -1.50
C GLU A 66 -19.31 3.63 -0.33
N GLY A 67 -19.99 2.53 -0.65
CA GLY A 67 -20.08 1.33 0.15
C GLY A 67 -18.69 0.76 0.24
N THR A 68 -17.93 1.23 1.24
CA THR A 68 -16.65 0.67 1.67
C THR A 68 -16.94 -0.72 2.25
N GLY A 69 -17.19 -1.66 1.35
CA GLY A 69 -17.24 -3.08 1.65
C GLY A 69 -15.84 -3.48 2.07
N HIS A 70 -15.65 -3.56 3.39
CA HIS A 70 -14.47 -4.14 4.05
C HIS A 70 -14.43 -5.65 3.74
N GLY A 71 -14.11 -5.96 2.49
CA GLY A 71 -13.90 -7.31 1.98
C GLY A 71 -12.42 -7.59 1.79
N PHE A 72 -12.03 -8.85 1.88
CA PHE A 72 -10.66 -9.27 1.56
C PHE A 72 -10.24 -8.76 0.17
N HIS A 73 -9.21 -7.93 0.13
CA HIS A 73 -8.73 -7.39 -1.13
C HIS A 73 -7.79 -8.38 -1.83
N THR A 74 -8.11 -8.74 -3.07
CA THR A 74 -7.21 -9.57 -3.87
C THR A 74 -6.03 -8.74 -4.36
N VAL A 75 -4.89 -9.38 -4.62
CA VAL A 75 -3.73 -8.70 -5.21
C VAL A 75 -4.10 -7.99 -6.52
N HIS A 76 -5.03 -8.55 -7.29
CA HIS A 76 -5.55 -7.93 -8.52
C HIS A 76 -6.29 -6.61 -8.26
N GLN A 77 -7.06 -6.52 -7.18
CA GLN A 77 -7.73 -5.27 -6.79
C GLN A 77 -6.71 -4.20 -6.39
N VAL A 78 -5.70 -4.57 -5.60
CA VAL A 78 -4.59 -3.66 -5.24
C VAL A 78 -3.85 -3.18 -6.48
N MET A 79 -3.55 -4.06 -7.44
CA MET A 79 -2.96 -3.68 -8.72
C MET A 79 -3.84 -2.70 -9.51
N GLY A 80 -5.16 -2.90 -9.49
CA GLY A 80 -6.13 -1.99 -10.09
C GLY A 80 -6.12 -0.60 -9.44
N LEU A 81 -6.04 -0.52 -8.11
CA LEU A 81 -5.92 0.75 -7.38
C LEU A 81 -4.60 1.45 -7.70
N CYS A 82 -3.49 0.72 -7.76
CA CYS A 82 -2.20 1.26 -8.19
C CYS A 82 -2.29 1.86 -9.60
N ALA A 83 -2.88 1.15 -10.56
CA ALA A 83 -2.99 1.60 -11.95
C ALA A 83 -3.77 2.92 -12.09
N ARG A 84 -4.82 3.12 -11.29
CA ARG A 84 -5.62 4.37 -11.29
C ARG A 84 -4.86 5.60 -10.81
N ARG A 85 -3.70 5.43 -10.16
CA ARG A 85 -2.83 6.55 -9.76
C ARG A 85 -2.06 7.16 -10.92
N LEU A 86 -2.04 6.50 -12.08
CA LEU A 86 -1.41 7.01 -13.29
C LEU A 86 -2.45 7.74 -14.14
N ALA A 87 -2.01 8.78 -14.85
CA ALA A 87 -2.86 9.47 -15.83
C ALA A 87 -3.39 8.53 -16.92
N ASN A 88 -2.63 7.47 -17.25
CA ASN A 88 -3.07 6.39 -18.12
C ASN A 88 -2.86 5.03 -17.42
N PRO A 89 -3.92 4.38 -16.91
CA PRO A 89 -3.83 3.09 -16.22
C PRO A 89 -3.25 1.95 -17.07
N ALA A 90 -3.37 2.02 -18.40
CA ALA A 90 -2.84 0.98 -19.29
C ALA A 90 -1.30 0.91 -19.27
N LEU A 91 -0.63 1.99 -18.87
CA LEU A 91 0.84 2.05 -18.74
C LEU A 91 1.35 1.51 -17.40
N ALA A 92 0.47 1.10 -16.48
CA ALA A 92 0.87 0.66 -15.15
C ALA A 92 1.91 -0.48 -15.14
N PRO A 93 1.80 -1.53 -15.98
CA PRO A 93 2.80 -2.59 -16.00
C PRO A 93 4.21 -2.08 -16.35
N GLU A 94 4.32 -1.27 -17.40
CA GLU A 94 5.59 -0.70 -17.85
C GLU A 94 6.14 0.31 -16.84
N HIS A 95 5.27 1.19 -16.33
CA HIS A 95 5.66 2.23 -15.36
C HIS A 95 6.22 1.63 -14.08
N TYR A 96 5.49 0.74 -13.41
CA TYR A 96 5.94 0.16 -12.15
C TYR A 96 7.14 -0.77 -12.34
N GLN A 97 7.24 -1.47 -13.47
CA GLN A 97 8.45 -2.23 -13.81
C GLN A 97 9.67 -1.31 -13.95
N ALA A 98 9.53 -0.18 -14.64
CA ALA A 98 10.60 0.79 -14.82
C ALA A 98 11.05 1.40 -13.48
N VAL A 99 10.09 1.78 -12.62
CA VAL A 99 10.36 2.31 -11.27
C VAL A 99 11.15 1.32 -10.42
N CYS A 100 10.69 0.06 -10.33
CA CYS A 100 11.39 -0.97 -9.56
C CYS A 100 12.78 -1.29 -10.12
N ARG A 101 12.92 -1.30 -11.46
CA ARG A 101 14.20 -1.54 -12.12
C ARG A 101 15.20 -0.41 -11.83
N ALA A 102 14.76 0.85 -11.90
CA ALA A 102 15.60 2.00 -11.59
C ALA A 102 16.07 1.95 -10.13
N LEU A 103 15.14 1.79 -9.18
CA LEU A 103 15.45 1.69 -7.74
C LEU A 103 16.46 0.58 -7.43
N PHE A 104 16.29 -0.60 -8.04
CA PHE A 104 17.21 -1.73 -7.84
C PHE A 104 18.61 -1.42 -8.36
N LEU A 105 18.72 -0.85 -9.57
CA LEU A 105 20.02 -0.49 -10.16
C LEU A 105 20.74 0.59 -9.34
N GLU A 106 20.03 1.63 -8.91
CA GLU A 106 20.57 2.68 -8.05
C GLU A 106 21.08 2.11 -6.72
N THR A 107 20.33 1.17 -6.13
CA THR A 107 20.74 0.49 -4.88
C THR A 107 22.01 -0.34 -5.08
N LEU A 108 22.14 -1.06 -6.20
CA LEU A 108 23.35 -1.82 -6.53
C LEU A 108 24.56 -0.92 -6.75
N GLU A 109 24.37 0.23 -7.39
CA GLU A 109 25.43 1.21 -7.59
C GLU A 109 25.91 1.77 -6.24
N LEU A 110 24.97 2.16 -5.36
CA LEU A 110 25.30 2.62 -4.02
C LEU A 110 26.01 1.54 -3.20
N GLN A 111 25.55 0.29 -3.24
CA GLN A 111 26.20 -0.83 -2.56
C GLN A 111 27.64 -1.02 -3.04
N THR A 112 27.86 -0.95 -4.35
CA THR A 112 29.19 -1.06 -4.96
C THR A 112 30.09 0.08 -4.48
N PHE A 113 29.56 1.31 -4.46
CA PHE A 113 30.28 2.48 -3.98
C PHE A 113 30.67 2.35 -2.50
N LEU A 114 29.75 1.94 -1.64
CA LEU A 114 30.00 1.75 -0.21
C LEU A 114 31.03 0.63 0.06
N SER A 115 30.97 -0.47 -0.71
CA SER A 115 31.98 -1.54 -0.62
C SER A 115 33.39 -1.00 -0.92
N ARG A 116 33.54 -0.23 -2.01
CA ARG A 116 34.84 0.35 -2.38
C ARG A 116 35.38 1.29 -1.30
N ILE A 117 34.53 2.09 -0.68
CA ILE A 117 34.94 2.97 0.44
C ILE A 117 35.42 2.15 1.64
N ARG A 118 34.66 1.11 2.01
CA ARG A 118 35.04 0.22 3.11
C ARG A 118 36.40 -0.42 2.86
N ASP A 119 36.59 -0.99 1.67
CA ASP A 119 37.81 -1.71 1.31
C ASP A 119 39.02 -0.75 1.28
N ALA A 120 38.85 0.47 0.74
CA ALA A 120 39.89 1.51 0.76
C ALA A 120 40.24 1.96 2.20
N LYS A 121 39.22 2.09 3.07
CA LYS A 121 39.41 2.43 4.49
C LYS A 121 40.19 1.34 5.21
N GLU A 122 39.92 0.08 4.92
CA GLU A 122 40.60 -1.06 5.50
C GLU A 122 42.08 -1.13 5.08
N VAL A 123 42.36 -1.01 3.77
CA VAL A 123 43.74 -0.95 3.26
C VAL A 123 44.53 0.17 3.92
N ARG A 124 43.93 1.36 4.05
CA ARG A 124 44.56 2.48 4.77
C ARG A 124 44.87 2.08 6.22
N ASN A 125 43.93 1.49 6.94
CA ASN A 125 44.15 1.11 8.34
C ASN A 125 45.26 0.05 8.48
N GLN A 126 45.41 -0.87 7.52
CA GLN A 126 46.49 -1.86 7.49
C GLN A 126 47.87 -1.23 7.23
N LEU A 127 47.94 -0.16 6.44
CA LEU A 127 49.20 0.54 6.12
C LEU A 127 49.69 1.46 7.25
N TYR A 128 48.80 1.89 8.14
CA TYR A 128 49.11 2.79 9.26
C TYR A 128 48.99 2.10 10.63
N SER A 129 48.89 0.77 10.67
CA SER A 129 49.00 -0.07 11.87
C SER A 129 50.38 -0.72 11.94
#